data_AF-A0A2V1B6U6-F1
#
_entry.id   AF-A0A2V1B6U6-F1
#
_cell.length_a   1.000
_cell.length_b   1.000
_cell.length_c   1.000
_cell.angle_alpha   90.00
_cell.angle_beta   90.00
_cell.angle_gamma   90.00
#
_symmetry.space_group_name_H-M   'P 1'
#
loop_
_entity.id
_entity.type
_entity.pdbx_description
1 polymer ?
#
loop_
_entity_poly.entity_id
_entity_poly.type
_entity_poly.pdbx_seq_one_letter_code
_entity_poly.pdbx_strand_id
1 'polypeptide(L)'
;MSTDSSNDPYAKVGIWIPVTDPVRARKFYTAVFDWKCMEFGSPSLLEDIKETYFFTRSGSLYGCFFLKNETKISPPDEKDKDTVDVHTVFAVKDIEESLELIEKNGGH
;
A
#
# COMPACT_ATOMS: atom_id res chain seq x y z
N MET A 1 30.29 8.46 15.04
CA MET A 1 29.32 7.83 14.13
C MET A 1 27.95 8.06 14.72
N SER A 2 27.23 9.06 14.23
CA SER A 2 25.91 9.41 14.76
C SER A 2 24.89 8.47 14.12
N THR A 3 24.30 7.59 14.93
CA THR A 3 23.09 6.86 14.54
C THR A 3 21.92 7.85 14.65
N ASP A 4 21.79 8.71 13.65
CA ASP A 4 20.53 9.43 13.41
C ASP A 4 19.54 8.40 12.88
N SER A 5 18.93 7.66 13.79
CA SER A 5 17.64 7.04 13.54
C SER A 5 16.64 8.18 13.57
N SER A 6 16.52 8.93 12.47
CA SER A 6 15.50 9.97 12.39
C SER A 6 14.16 9.27 12.64
N ASN A 7 13.53 9.61 13.76
CA ASN A 7 12.18 9.17 14.09
C ASN A 7 11.14 9.90 13.22
N ASP A 8 11.55 10.36 12.04
CA ASP A 8 10.72 11.11 11.12
C ASP A 8 9.64 10.16 10.58
N PRO A 9 8.37 10.34 10.98
CA PRO A 9 7.29 9.49 10.50
C PRO A 9 7.09 9.58 8.98
N TYR A 10 7.62 10.63 8.34
CA TYR A 10 7.54 10.89 6.90
C TYR A 10 8.73 10.32 6.12
N ALA A 11 9.71 9.69 6.77
CA ALA A 11 10.73 8.90 6.08
C ALA A 11 10.27 7.46 5.74
N LYS A 12 8.99 7.13 6.00
CA LYS A 12 8.45 5.77 5.88
C LYS A 12 7.96 5.48 4.47
N VAL A 13 8.42 4.35 3.93
CA VAL A 13 7.92 3.74 2.71
C VAL A 13 7.03 2.57 3.07
N GLY A 14 5.88 2.47 2.41
CA GLY A 14 4.95 1.36 2.53
C GLY A 14 4.66 0.69 1.19
N ILE A 15 4.02 -0.47 1.26
CA ILE A 15 3.62 -1.25 0.08
C ILE A 15 2.12 -1.49 0.11
N TRP A 16 1.42 -1.17 -0.98
CA TRP A 16 -0.01 -1.39 -1.15
C TRP A 16 -0.21 -2.48 -2.20
N ILE A 17 -0.81 -3.58 -1.78
CA ILE A 17 -0.93 -4.80 -2.59
C ILE A 17 -2.42 -5.00 -2.93
N PRO A 18 -2.83 -4.90 -4.20
CA PRO A 18 -4.19 -5.23 -4.58
C PRO A 18 -4.46 -6.72 -4.37
N VAL A 19 -5.60 -7.06 -3.78
CA VAL A 19 -6.02 -8.45 -3.60
C VAL A 19 -7.47 -8.62 -4.00
N THR A 20 -7.85 -9.85 -4.35
CA THR A 20 -9.25 -10.24 -4.56
C THR A 20 -9.82 -10.98 -3.36
N ASP A 21 -8.96 -11.62 -2.57
CA ASP A 21 -9.30 -12.33 -1.35
C ASP A 21 -8.29 -11.98 -0.24
N PRO A 22 -8.64 -11.10 0.71
CA PRO A 22 -7.75 -10.67 1.78
C PRO A 22 -7.47 -11.80 2.79
N VAL A 23 -8.38 -12.78 2.92
CA VAL A 23 -8.20 -13.94 3.80
C VAL A 23 -7.12 -14.85 3.24
N ARG A 24 -7.17 -15.14 1.93
CA ARG A 24 -6.11 -15.89 1.23
C ARG A 24 -4.78 -15.17 1.30
N ALA A 25 -4.76 -13.87 1.03
CA ALA A 25 -3.54 -13.06 1.05
C ALA A 25 -2.90 -13.07 2.44
N ARG A 26 -3.67 -12.80 3.51
CA ARG A 26 -3.18 -12.86 4.89
C ARG A 26 -2.49 -14.19 5.19
N LYS A 27 -3.15 -15.33 4.89
CA LYS A 27 -2.57 -16.65 5.13
C LYS A 27 -1.23 -16.83 4.41
N PHE A 28 -1.17 -16.44 3.13
CA PHE A 28 0.05 -16.56 2.34
C PHE A 28 1.18 -15.68 2.87
N TYR A 29 0.95 -14.37 3.05
CA TYR A 29 2.00 -13.44 3.46
C TYR A 29 2.45 -13.66 4.91
N THR A 30 1.56 -14.07 5.81
CA THR A 30 1.95 -14.52 7.15
C THR A 30 2.82 -15.78 7.08
N ALA A 31 2.46 -16.77 6.27
CA ALA A 31 3.23 -18.02 6.19
C ALA A 31 4.62 -17.83 5.54
N VAL A 32 4.73 -16.98 4.53
CA VAL A 32 5.98 -16.79 3.76
C VAL A 32 6.91 -15.76 4.39
N PHE A 33 6.35 -14.67 4.95
CA PHE A 33 7.15 -13.51 5.38
C PHE A 33 6.99 -13.17 6.87
N ASP A 34 6.20 -13.94 7.63
CA ASP A 34 5.87 -13.68 9.03
C ASP A 34 5.26 -12.28 9.25
N TRP A 35 4.49 -11.80 8.27
CA TRP A 35 3.76 -10.53 8.40
C TRP A 35 2.56 -10.68 9.33
N LYS A 36 2.39 -9.70 10.22
CA LYS A 36 1.21 -9.59 11.09
C LYS A 36 0.16 -8.74 10.38
N CYS A 37 -0.78 -9.38 9.73
CA CYS A 37 -1.86 -8.72 9.00
C CYS A 37 -3.10 -8.55 9.89
N MET A 38 -3.78 -7.41 9.75
CA MET A 38 -5.08 -7.19 10.38
C MET A 38 -6.10 -8.22 9.91
N GLU A 39 -6.94 -8.65 10.84
CA GLU A 39 -8.00 -9.62 10.56
C GLU A 39 -9.20 -9.01 9.83
N PHE A 40 -9.52 -7.76 10.17
CA PHE A 40 -10.67 -7.05 9.63
C PHE A 40 -10.21 -5.86 8.78
N GLY A 41 -10.89 -5.65 7.66
CA GLY A 41 -10.66 -4.52 6.78
C GLY A 41 -11.18 -3.23 7.38
N SER A 42 -10.55 -2.11 7.01
CA SER A 42 -11.03 -0.76 7.27
C SER A 42 -11.58 -0.16 5.97
N PRO A 43 -12.77 0.47 5.99
CA PRO A 43 -13.28 1.20 4.84
C PRO A 43 -12.27 2.24 4.36
N SER A 44 -12.09 2.34 3.05
CA SER A 44 -11.20 3.34 2.44
C SER A 44 -11.97 4.61 2.07
N LEU A 45 -11.30 5.75 2.17
CA LEU A 45 -11.81 7.05 1.68
C LEU A 45 -11.54 7.27 0.19
N LEU A 46 -10.70 6.43 -0.41
CA LEU A 46 -10.37 6.47 -1.85
C LEU A 46 -11.48 5.79 -2.65
N GLU A 47 -12.03 6.50 -3.65
CA GLU A 47 -13.22 6.07 -4.42
C GLU A 47 -13.10 4.69 -5.08
N ASP A 48 -11.89 4.23 -5.39
CA ASP A 48 -11.66 2.99 -6.12
C ASP A 48 -11.31 1.81 -5.21
N ILE A 49 -11.21 2.06 -3.91
CA ILE A 49 -10.84 1.07 -2.90
C ILE A 49 -12.01 0.88 -1.95
N LYS A 50 -12.45 -0.37 -1.82
CA LYS A 50 -13.50 -0.78 -0.89
C LYS A 50 -12.96 -0.81 0.55
N GLU A 51 -11.89 -1.57 0.75
CA GLU A 51 -11.35 -1.89 2.06
C GLU A 51 -9.84 -2.00 2.02
N THR A 52 -9.20 -1.70 3.15
CA THR A 52 -7.76 -1.86 3.38
C THR A 52 -7.49 -2.75 4.60
N TYR A 53 -6.46 -3.58 4.50
CA TYR A 53 -6.04 -4.52 5.54
C TYR A 53 -4.56 -4.29 5.83
N PHE A 54 -4.27 -3.51 6.86
CA PHE A 54 -2.88 -3.16 7.18
C PHE A 54 -2.09 -4.36 7.69
N PHE A 55 -0.79 -4.37 7.41
CA PHE A 55 0.12 -5.36 7.97
C PHE A 55 1.37 -4.70 8.54
N THR A 56 1.92 -5.33 9.57
CA THR A 56 3.13 -4.90 10.24
C THR A 56 4.21 -5.96 10.16
N ARG A 57 5.46 -5.50 10.19
CA ARG A 57 6.65 -6.34 10.33
C ARG A 57 7.48 -5.79 11.49
N SER A 58 7.85 -6.65 12.43
CA SER A 58 8.63 -6.25 13.62
C SER A 58 8.05 -5.04 14.38
N GLY A 59 6.71 -4.91 14.41
CA GLY A 59 6.00 -3.84 15.11
C GLY A 59 5.86 -2.52 14.32
N SER A 60 6.43 -2.41 13.13
CA SER A 60 6.28 -1.23 12.26
C SER A 60 5.26 -1.47 11.15
N LEU A 61 4.44 -0.45 10.87
CA LEU A 61 3.51 -0.45 9.73
C LEU A 61 4.31 -0.56 8.43
N TYR A 62 4.03 -1.59 7.64
CA TYR A 62 4.77 -1.89 6.42
C TYR A 62 3.94 -1.68 5.16
N GLY A 63 2.61 -1.68 5.28
CA GLY A 63 1.72 -1.54 4.13
C GLY A 63 0.31 -2.04 4.39
N CYS A 64 -0.45 -2.22 3.31
CA CYS A 64 -1.77 -2.84 3.37
C CYS A 64 -2.07 -3.70 2.13
N PHE A 65 -2.95 -4.67 2.32
CA PHE A 65 -3.72 -5.21 1.20
C PHE A 65 -4.91 -4.30 0.95
N PHE A 66 -5.34 -4.14 -0.30
CA PHE A 66 -6.54 -3.38 -0.61
C PHE A 66 -7.44 -4.10 -1.61
N LEU A 67 -8.75 -4.00 -1.38
CA LEU A 67 -9.81 -4.50 -2.27
C LEU A 67 -10.28 -3.35 -3.15
N LYS A 68 -10.31 -3.54 -4.47
CA LYS A 68 -10.91 -2.55 -5.38
C LYS A 68 -12.44 -2.63 -5.36
N ASN A 69 -13.10 -1.53 -5.67
CA ASN A 69 -14.55 -1.54 -5.93
C ASN A 69 -14.83 -2.26 -7.26
N GLU A 70 -15.78 -3.21 -7.23
CA GLU A 70 -16.12 -4.07 -8.39
C GLU A 70 -16.66 -3.29 -9.61
N THR A 71 -17.08 -2.03 -9.42
CA THR A 71 -17.72 -1.19 -10.44
C THR A 71 -16.76 -0.48 -11.40
N LYS A 72 -15.45 -0.52 -11.17
CA LYS A 72 -14.42 0.04 -12.07
C LYS A 72 -13.34 -0.99 -12.43
N ILE A 73 -13.76 -2.23 -12.71
CA ILE A 73 -12.91 -3.15 -13.46
C ILE A 73 -12.98 -2.68 -14.92
N SER A 74 -12.09 -1.77 -15.33
CA SER A 74 -11.76 -1.66 -16.76
C SER A 74 -11.46 -3.08 -17.24
N PRO A 75 -12.05 -3.53 -18.37
CA PRO A 75 -11.73 -4.85 -18.88
C PRO A 75 -10.21 -4.93 -18.98
N PRO A 76 -9.57 -5.95 -18.39
CA PRO A 76 -8.13 -6.10 -18.50
C PRO A 76 -7.82 -6.12 -19.99
N ASP A 77 -6.90 -5.24 -20.44
CA ASP A 77 -6.23 -5.49 -21.71
C ASP A 77 -5.80 -6.96 -21.66
N GLU A 78 -6.18 -7.75 -22.66
CA GLU A 78 -6.14 -9.22 -22.61
C GLU A 78 -4.72 -9.80 -22.37
N LYS A 79 -3.70 -8.95 -22.27
CA LYS A 79 -2.31 -9.26 -21.95
C LYS A 79 -1.94 -9.18 -20.47
N ASP A 80 -2.77 -8.60 -19.60
CA ASP A 80 -2.42 -8.26 -18.21
C ASP A 80 -3.36 -8.88 -17.16
N LYS A 81 -3.86 -10.09 -17.41
CA LYS A 81 -4.77 -10.78 -16.47
C LYS A 81 -4.12 -11.20 -15.14
N ASP A 82 -2.80 -11.09 -15.00
CA ASP A 82 -2.04 -11.58 -13.84
C ASP A 82 -1.18 -10.51 -13.14
N THR A 83 -1.18 -9.25 -13.58
CA THR A 83 -0.39 -8.19 -12.96
C THR A 83 -1.13 -7.54 -11.80
N VAL A 84 -0.82 -8.04 -10.60
CA VAL A 84 -1.10 -7.35 -9.34
C VAL A 84 -0.16 -6.15 -9.28
N ASP A 85 -0.62 -4.97 -9.70
CA ASP A 85 0.19 -3.75 -9.58
C ASP A 85 0.38 -3.39 -8.10
N VAL A 86 1.52 -3.78 -7.57
CA VAL A 86 1.95 -3.44 -6.22
C VAL A 86 2.42 -1.99 -6.23
N HIS A 87 1.78 -1.15 -5.42
CA HIS A 87 2.12 0.26 -5.32
C HIS A 87 3.09 0.50 -4.17
N THR A 88 4.17 1.24 -4.43
CA THR A 88 5.00 1.81 -3.38
C THR A 88 4.40 3.15 -2.96
N VAL A 89 4.24 3.37 -1.67
CA VAL A 89 3.70 4.61 -1.11
C VAL A 89 4.70 5.25 -0.17
N PHE A 90 4.76 6.58 -0.21
CA PHE A 90 5.66 7.38 0.62
C PHE A 90 4.81 8.19 1.59
N ALA A 91 5.12 8.11 2.88
CA ALA A 91 4.52 9.00 3.85
C ALA A 91 5.08 10.41 3.64
N VAL A 92 4.22 11.39 3.41
CA VAL A 92 4.63 12.78 3.24
C VAL A 92 3.94 13.67 4.26
N LYS A 93 4.57 14.79 4.59
CA LYS A 93 4.04 15.75 5.56
C LYS A 93 2.81 16.46 5.02
N ASP A 94 2.87 16.87 3.76
CA ASP A 94 1.82 17.54 3.02
C ASP A 94 1.82 17.00 1.58
N ILE A 95 0.64 16.62 1.09
CA ILE A 95 0.50 16.00 -0.23
C ILE A 95 0.71 17.03 -1.33
N GLU A 96 0.15 18.23 -1.20
CA GLU A 96 0.21 19.27 -2.24
C GLU A 96 1.64 19.79 -2.39
N GLU A 97 2.30 20.14 -1.28
CA GLU A 97 3.70 20.57 -1.27
C GLU A 97 4.62 19.50 -1.88
N SER A 98 4.35 18.23 -1.57
CA SER A 98 5.15 17.12 -2.10
C SER A 98 4.94 16.93 -3.60
N LEU A 99 3.70 17.05 -4.09
CA LEU A 99 3.40 16.96 -5.52
C LEU A 99 4.07 18.09 -6.31
N GLU A 100 4.00 19.32 -5.81
CA GLU A 100 4.71 20.47 -6.42
C GLU A 100 6.22 20.23 -6.47
N LEU A 101 6.80 19.70 -5.40
CA LEU A 101 8.22 19.38 -5.35
C LEU A 101 8.59 18.25 -6.32
N ILE A 102 7.77 17.21 -6.42
CA ILE A 102 7.96 16.09 -7.35
C ILE A 102 7.96 16.62 -8.79
N GLU A 103 6.97 17.43 -9.15
CA GLU A 103 6.87 18.01 -10.50
C GLU A 103 8.07 18.91 -10.81
N LYS A 104 8.46 19.79 -9.88
CA LYS A 104 9.62 20.67 -10.03
C LYS A 104 10.94 19.89 -10.26
N ASN A 105 11.02 18.65 -9.78
CA ASN A 105 12.19 17.79 -9.94
C ASN A 105 12.03 16.77 -11.08
N GLY A 106 11.02 16.93 -11.94
CA GLY A 106 10.83 16.11 -13.15
C GLY A 106 10.06 14.80 -12.94
N GLY A 107 9.36 14.65 -11.81
CA GLY A 107 8.32 13.64 -11.67
C GLY A 107 7.05 14.04 -12.41
N HIS A 108 6.27 13.05 -12.84
CA HIS A 108 5.03 13.21 -13.60
C HIS A 108 3.95 12.28 -13.06
#